data_AF-A0A2E7EQK8-F1
#
_entry.id   AF-A0A2E7EQK8-F1
#
_cell.length_a   1.000
_cell.length_b   1.000
_cell.length_c   1.000
_cell.angle_alpha   90.00
_cell.angle_beta   90.00
_cell.angle_gamma   90.00
#
_symmetry.space_group_name_H-M   'P 1'
#
loop_
_entity.id
_entity.type
_entity.pdbx_description
1 polymer ?
#
loop_
_entity_poly.entity_id
_entity_poly.type
_entity_poly.pdbx_seq_one_letter_code
_entity_poly.pdbx_strand_id
1 'polypeptide(L)'
;MLLTPGNKVYYQILFGDGVGNYRGLPEIAAVSETSLGTLDTFGWMVGWTLSWADQLTSNFTCSESRIDNLPGQPDDALKLNTYLAVNLIWNPMDHMFVGVEYLLGTIEDKDLQRGEANRVLMSFGFFLP
;
A
#
# COMPACT_ATOMS: atom_id res chain seq x y z
N MET A 1 -13.55 12.84 -6.97
CA MET A 1 -13.61 14.10 -7.74
C MET A 1 -12.82 13.88 -9.03
N LEU A 2 -13.46 13.97 -10.20
CA LEU A 2 -12.77 13.87 -11.51
C LEU A 2 -12.32 15.29 -11.90
N LEU A 3 -11.01 15.50 -12.02
CA LEU A 3 -10.43 16.80 -12.36
C LEU A 3 -10.29 17.03 -13.88
N THR A 4 -10.48 15.99 -14.71
CA THR A 4 -10.60 16.05 -16.18
C THR A 4 -11.08 14.67 -16.70
N PRO A 5 -11.61 14.55 -17.94
CA PRO A 5 -11.88 13.24 -18.55
C PRO A 5 -10.58 12.41 -18.56
N GLY A 6 -10.58 11.25 -17.88
CA GLY A 6 -9.42 10.36 -17.75
C GLY A 6 -8.69 10.43 -16.41
N ASN A 7 -8.62 11.61 -15.77
CA ASN A 7 -7.88 11.78 -14.51
C ASN A 7 -8.72 11.44 -13.29
N LYS A 8 -8.18 10.60 -12.40
CA LYS A 8 -8.89 10.10 -11.21
C LYS A 8 -8.05 10.30 -9.96
N VAL A 9 -8.64 10.92 -8.94
CA VAL A 9 -8.07 10.92 -7.58
C VAL A 9 -8.92 10.02 -6.71
N TYR A 10 -8.26 9.16 -5.94
CA TYR A 10 -8.90 8.24 -5.01
C TYR A 10 -8.14 8.24 -3.68
N TYR A 11 -8.85 7.91 -2.61
CA TYR A 11 -8.27 7.82 -1.28
C TYR A 11 -9.00 6.78 -0.45
N GLN A 12 -8.34 6.29 0.58
CA GLN A 12 -8.88 5.36 1.57
C GLN A 12 -8.30 5.70 2.94
N ILE A 13 -9.13 5.54 3.97
CA ILE A 13 -8.72 5.63 5.38
C ILE A 13 -9.27 4.39 6.09
N LEU A 14 -8.50 3.82 7.01
CA LEU A 14 -8.85 2.73 7.90
C LEU A 14 -8.38 3.10 9.31
N PHE A 15 -9.25 2.96 10.31
CA PHE A 15 -8.87 3.18 11.70
C PHE A 15 -9.69 2.28 12.63
N GLY A 16 -9.10 1.83 13.73
CA GLY A 16 -9.77 1.13 14.81
C GLY A 16 -9.03 -0.10 15.33
N ASP A 17 -9.64 -0.72 16.34
CA ASP A 17 -9.11 -1.91 17.00
C ASP A 17 -9.36 -3.17 16.18
N GLY A 18 -8.30 -3.96 15.95
CA GLY A 18 -8.42 -5.29 15.34
C GLY A 18 -8.88 -5.27 13.89
N VAL A 19 -8.61 -4.18 13.15
CA VAL A 19 -8.94 -4.05 11.72
C VAL A 19 -7.73 -4.19 10.79
N GLY A 20 -6.56 -4.54 11.33
CA GLY A 20 -5.31 -4.64 10.58
C GLY A 20 -5.36 -5.56 9.35
N ASN A 21 -6.13 -6.66 9.38
CA ASN A 21 -6.11 -7.67 8.30
C ASN A 21 -6.62 -7.09 6.97
N TYR A 22 -7.53 -6.11 7.02
CA TYR A 22 -8.00 -5.41 5.82
C TYR A 22 -6.89 -4.69 5.02
N ARG A 23 -5.70 -4.51 5.62
CA ARG A 23 -4.50 -3.98 4.97
C ARG A 23 -3.31 -4.94 5.01
N GLY A 24 -3.54 -6.22 5.32
CA GLY A 24 -2.48 -7.22 5.46
C GLY A 24 -1.61 -7.04 6.70
N LEU A 25 -2.14 -6.41 7.75
CA LEU A 25 -1.46 -6.15 9.02
C LEU A 25 -2.03 -7.07 10.13
N PRO A 26 -1.28 -7.30 11.23
CA PRO A 26 -1.79 -8.06 12.37
C PRO A 26 -2.93 -7.34 13.11
N GLU A 27 -3.83 -8.12 13.73
CA GLU A 27 -5.02 -7.60 14.44
C GLU A 27 -4.98 -7.82 15.95
N ILE A 28 -4.30 -8.88 16.39
CA ILE A 28 -4.23 -9.32 17.77
C ILE A 28 -2.76 -9.62 18.10
N ALA A 29 -2.32 -9.20 19.27
CA ALA A 29 -1.00 -9.55 19.79
C ALA A 29 -1.02 -9.77 21.30
N ALA A 30 0.09 -10.30 21.83
CA ALA A 30 0.27 -10.46 23.27
C ALA A 30 0.40 -9.11 23.96
N VAL A 31 -0.37 -8.92 25.03
CA VAL A 31 -0.16 -7.85 26.01
C VAL A 31 0.83 -8.32 27.09
N SER A 32 0.71 -9.59 27.48
CA SER A 32 1.60 -10.30 28.42
C SER A 32 1.65 -11.79 28.08
N GLU A 33 2.41 -12.59 28.83
CA GLU A 33 2.51 -14.06 28.64
C GLU A 33 1.15 -14.78 28.67
N THR A 34 0.14 -14.21 29.34
CA THR A 34 -1.16 -14.84 29.56
C THR A 34 -2.34 -14.04 28.99
N SER A 35 -2.09 -12.93 28.28
CA SER A 35 -3.16 -12.06 27.80
C SER A 35 -2.91 -11.55 26.39
N LEU A 36 -4.01 -11.49 25.61
CA LEU A 36 -4.04 -10.97 24.25
C LEU A 36 -4.85 -9.67 24.22
N GLY A 37 -4.49 -8.78 23.30
CA GLY A 37 -5.19 -7.54 23.04
C GLY A 37 -5.31 -7.30 21.54
N THR A 38 -6.34 -6.55 21.16
CA THR A 38 -6.48 -6.02 19.80
C THR A 38 -5.46 -4.91 19.58
N LEU A 39 -4.95 -4.83 18.36
CA LEU A 39 -4.06 -3.77 17.94
C LEU A 39 -4.89 -2.63 17.33
N ASP A 40 -4.71 -1.41 17.85
CA ASP A 40 -5.22 -0.22 17.17
C ASP A 40 -4.37 0.03 15.93
N THR A 41 -5.03 0.22 14.81
CA THR A 41 -4.40 0.42 13.51
C THR A 41 -4.96 1.66 12.87
N PHE A 42 -4.08 2.54 12.39
CA PHE A 42 -4.44 3.65 11.54
C PHE A 42 -3.72 3.52 10.19
N GLY A 43 -4.46 3.58 9.09
CA GLY A 43 -3.89 3.50 7.76
C GLY A 43 -4.60 4.41 6.79
N TRP A 44 -3.85 4.95 5.84
CA TRP A 44 -4.40 5.77 4.77
C TRP A 44 -3.70 5.47 3.45
N MET A 45 -4.38 5.78 2.36
CA MET A 45 -3.87 5.71 1.02
C MET A 45 -4.46 6.86 0.21
N VAL A 46 -3.65 7.47 -0.64
CA VAL A 46 -4.11 8.36 -1.70
C VAL A 46 -3.46 7.93 -2.99
N GLY A 47 -4.20 8.08 -4.09
CA GLY A 47 -3.64 7.88 -5.40
C GLY A 47 -4.24 8.79 -6.44
N TRP A 48 -3.47 8.92 -7.51
CA TRP A 48 -3.78 9.77 -8.64
C TRP A 48 -3.44 9.04 -9.93
N THR A 49 -4.46 8.79 -10.74
CA THR A 49 -4.34 8.30 -12.10
C THR A 49 -4.36 9.47 -13.07
N LEU A 50 -3.36 9.49 -13.94
CA LEU A 50 -3.15 10.45 -15.01
C LEU A 50 -3.29 9.74 -16.37
N SER A 51 -4.13 10.29 -17.25
CA SER A 51 -4.21 9.86 -18.65
C SER A 51 -3.41 10.82 -19.51
N TRP A 52 -2.28 10.36 -20.06
CA TRP A 52 -1.43 11.15 -20.95
C TRP A 52 -1.96 11.13 -22.39
N ALA A 53 -2.49 9.97 -22.81
CA ALA A 53 -3.17 9.74 -24.07
C ALA A 53 -4.20 8.62 -23.87
N ASP A 54 -5.02 8.33 -24.89
CA ASP A 54 -6.06 7.28 -24.81
C ASP A 54 -5.48 5.90 -24.46
N GLN A 55 -4.24 5.64 -24.84
CA GLN A 55 -3.54 4.36 -24.62
C GLN A 55 -2.48 4.42 -23.52
N LEU A 56 -2.20 5.59 -22.93
CA LEU A 56 -1.07 5.77 -22.02
C LEU A 56 -1.52 6.40 -20.71
N THR A 57 -1.38 5.64 -19.62
CA THR A 57 -1.78 6.06 -18.28
C THR A 57 -0.63 5.90 -17.29
N SER A 58 -0.61 6.76 -16.29
CA SER A 58 0.23 6.60 -15.10
C SER A 58 -0.63 6.58 -13.86
N ASN A 59 -0.16 5.89 -12.83
CA ASN A 59 -0.75 5.96 -11.50
C ASN A 59 0.32 6.18 -10.45
N PHE A 60 0.04 7.11 -9.55
CA PHE A 60 0.85 7.44 -8.40
C PHE A 60 0.05 7.08 -7.16
N THR A 61 0.61 6.27 -6.26
CA THR A 61 -0.04 5.89 -5.01
C THR A 61 0.94 6.09 -3.87
N CYS A 62 0.50 6.72 -2.80
CA CYS A 62 1.21 6.67 -1.53
C CYS A 62 0.27 6.23 -0.42
N SER A 63 0.81 5.47 0.52
CA SER A 63 0.08 4.98 1.68
C SER A 63 0.99 4.81 2.86
N GLU A 64 0.42 4.97 4.05
CA GLU A 64 1.06 4.68 5.31
C GLU A 64 0.12 3.82 6.15
N SER A 65 0.66 2.97 7.00
CA SER A 65 -0.10 2.27 8.01
C SER A 65 0.71 2.14 9.29
N ARG A 66 0.09 2.47 10.41
CA ARG A 66 0.65 2.46 11.74
C ARG A 66 -0.12 1.49 12.63
N ILE A 67 0.61 0.78 13.47
CA ILE A 67 0.10 -0.12 14.48
C ILE A 67 0.57 0.40 15.83
N ASP A 68 -0.37 0.58 16.76
CA ASP A 68 -0.02 0.88 18.14
C ASP A 68 0.33 -0.42 18.86
N ASN A 69 1.63 -0.72 18.91
CA ASN A 69 2.12 -1.98 19.42
C ASN A 69 1.83 -2.19 20.91
N LEU A 70 1.56 -3.43 21.29
CA LEU A 70 1.38 -3.87 22.66
C LEU A 70 2.72 -4.24 23.33
N PRO A 71 2.81 -4.17 24.68
CA PRO A 71 4.05 -4.46 25.40
C PRO A 71 4.60 -5.87 25.14
N GLY A 72 3.73 -6.87 25.04
CA GLY A 72 4.11 -8.28 24.84
C GLY A 72 4.54 -8.65 23.41
N GLN A 73 4.50 -7.72 22.45
CA GLN A 73 5.08 -7.95 21.12
C GLN A 73 6.62 -7.92 21.15
N PRO A 74 7.30 -8.72 20.32
CA PRO A 74 8.75 -8.66 20.19
C PRO A 74 9.21 -7.30 19.65
N ASP A 75 10.49 -7.00 19.83
CA ASP A 75 11.09 -5.71 19.47
C ASP A 75 11.11 -5.46 17.96
N ASP A 76 11.16 -6.54 17.15
CA ASP A 76 11.10 -6.54 15.69
C ASP A 76 9.66 -6.54 15.13
N ALA A 77 8.65 -6.32 15.98
CA ALA A 77 7.27 -6.24 15.51
C ALA A 77 7.05 -4.97 14.68
N LEU A 78 6.40 -5.11 13.52
CA LEU A 78 6.04 -4.01 12.64
C LEU A 78 5.24 -2.93 13.40
N LYS A 79 5.68 -1.68 13.27
CA LYS A 79 5.05 -0.49 13.85
C LYS A 79 4.53 0.47 12.79
N LEU A 80 5.33 0.69 11.75
CA LEU A 80 5.01 1.60 10.65
C LEU A 80 5.36 0.94 9.32
N ASN A 81 4.48 1.07 8.34
CA ASN A 81 4.73 0.67 6.96
C ASN A 81 4.35 1.83 6.04
N THR A 82 5.30 2.31 5.25
CA THR A 82 5.07 3.35 4.24
C THR A 82 5.37 2.77 2.86
N TYR A 83 4.55 3.16 1.89
CA TYR A 83 4.63 2.65 0.54
C TYR A 83 4.34 3.75 -0.47
N LEU A 84 5.17 3.81 -1.51
CA LEU A 84 5.00 4.67 -2.67
C LEU A 84 5.16 3.83 -3.92
N ALA A 85 4.18 3.92 -4.81
CA ALA A 85 4.17 3.26 -6.11
C ALA A 85 3.98 4.29 -7.22
N VAL A 86 4.77 4.17 -8.27
CA VAL A 86 4.56 4.90 -9.53
C VAL A 86 4.60 3.90 -10.66
N ASN A 87 3.56 3.88 -11.48
CA ASN A 87 3.52 3.07 -12.68
C ASN A 87 3.21 3.86 -13.94
N LEU A 88 3.60 3.27 -15.06
CA LEU A 88 3.28 3.70 -16.41
C LEU A 88 2.77 2.47 -17.17
N ILE A 89 1.55 2.56 -17.69
CA ILE A 89 0.88 1.49 -18.42
C ILE A 89 0.54 1.98 -19.82
N TRP A 90 0.99 1.24 -20.82
CA TRP A 90 0.70 1.46 -22.22
C TRP A 90 -0.18 0.32 -22.76
N ASN A 91 -1.26 0.69 -23.45
CA ASN A 91 -2.21 -0.20 -24.09
C ASN A 91 -2.10 -0.06 -25.62
N PRO A 92 -1.08 -0.65 -26.25
CA PRO A 92 -0.84 -0.54 -27.69
C PRO A 92 -1.97 -1.10 -28.57
N MET A 93 -2.78 -2.00 -28.00
CA MET A 93 -3.94 -2.63 -28.64
C MET A 93 -5.01 -2.81 -27.57
N ASP A 94 -6.29 -2.85 -27.95
CA ASP A 94 -7.43 -2.94 -27.02
C ASP A 94 -7.36 -4.12 -26.04
N HIS A 95 -6.65 -5.18 -26.41
CA HIS A 95 -6.51 -6.42 -25.64
C HIS A 95 -5.08 -6.68 -25.17
N MET A 96 -4.21 -5.67 -25.13
CA MET A 96 -2.84 -5.81 -24.66
C MET A 96 -2.44 -4.65 -23.76
N PHE A 97 -1.77 -4.96 -22.64
CA PHE A 97 -1.10 -3.96 -21.82
C PHE A 97 0.38 -4.31 -21.65
N VAL A 98 1.20 -3.27 -21.53
CA VAL A 98 2.60 -3.33 -21.11
C VAL A 98 2.81 -2.27 -20.04
N GLY A 99 3.42 -2.63 -18.92
CA GLY A 99 3.57 -1.76 -17.77
C GLY A 99 4.95 -1.86 -17.14
N VAL A 100 5.39 -0.74 -16.57
CA VAL A 100 6.52 -0.67 -15.65
C VAL A 100 6.07 0.01 -14.37
N GLU A 101 6.54 -0.49 -13.23
CA GLU A 101 6.23 0.05 -11.92
C GLU A 101 7.50 0.17 -11.08
N TYR A 102 7.63 1.28 -10.37
CA TYR A 102 8.64 1.49 -9.34
C TYR A 102 7.98 1.59 -7.97
N LEU A 103 8.51 0.82 -7.04
CA LEU A 103 8.00 0.72 -5.67
C LEU A 103 9.09 1.11 -4.68
N LEU A 104 8.76 2.04 -3.78
CA LEU A 104 9.53 2.39 -2.59
C LEU A 104 8.71 1.93 -1.37
N GLY A 105 9.23 0.96 -0.62
CA GLY A 105 8.65 0.53 0.65
C GLY A 105 9.60 0.76 1.80
N THR A 106 9.08 1.26 2.92
CA THR A 106 9.85 1.38 4.16
C THR A 106 9.04 0.82 5.33
N ILE A 107 9.71 0.09 6.21
CA ILE A 107 9.13 -0.37 7.48
C ILE A 107 9.91 0.24 8.65
N GLU A 108 9.21 0.44 9.75
CA GLU A 108 9.80 0.72 11.06
C GLU A 108 9.24 -0.29 12.06
N ASP A 109 10.13 -0.89 12.84
CA ASP A 109 9.78 -1.86 13.87
C ASP A 109 9.54 -1.16 15.23
N LYS A 110 9.04 -1.91 16.20
CA LYS A 110 8.70 -1.39 17.54
C LYS A 110 9.89 -0.73 18.23
N ASP A 111 11.10 -1.28 18.04
CA ASP A 111 12.37 -0.76 18.55
C ASP A 111 12.99 0.37 17.72
N LEU A 112 12.27 0.87 16.70
CA LEU A 112 12.67 1.94 15.77
C LEU A 112 13.74 1.55 14.75
N GLN A 113 14.06 0.25 14.60
CA GLN A 113 14.83 -0.20 13.46
C GLN A 113 14.04 -0.01 12.16
N ARG A 114 14.77 0.27 11.06
CA ARG A 114 14.18 0.58 9.76
C ARG A 114 14.65 -0.37 8.69
N GLY A 115 13.71 -0.80 7.87
CA GLY A 115 13.96 -1.58 6.65
C GLY A 115 13.48 -0.82 5.42
N GLU A 116 14.18 -0.98 4.31
CA GLU A 116 13.80 -0.38 3.02
C GLU A 116 13.78 -1.45 1.93
N ALA A 117 12.82 -1.35 1.01
CA ALA A 117 12.65 -2.27 -0.11
C ALA A 117 12.25 -1.51 -1.37
N ASN A 118 13.21 -1.36 -2.29
CA ASN A 118 13.03 -0.67 -3.57
C ASN A 118 12.96 -1.70 -4.70
N ARG A 119 11.92 -1.64 -5.54
CA ARG A 119 11.68 -2.65 -6.59
C ARG A 119 11.29 -1.98 -7.90
N VAL A 120 11.75 -2.54 -9.01
CA VAL A 120 11.24 -2.25 -10.36
C VAL A 120 10.54 -3.51 -10.85
N LEU A 121 9.30 -3.38 -11.31
CA LEU A 121 8.51 -4.45 -11.89
C LEU A 121 8.18 -4.11 -13.33
N MET A 122 8.17 -5.13 -14.18
CA MET A 122 7.69 -5.04 -15.54
C MET A 122 6.60 -6.09 -15.73
N SER A 123 5.53 -5.72 -16.40
CA SER A 123 4.42 -6.60 -16.70
C SER A 123 3.97 -6.41 -18.14
N PHE A 124 3.46 -7.47 -18.73
CA PHE A 124 2.73 -7.44 -19.99
C PHE A 124 1.63 -8.48 -19.89
N GLY A 125 0.51 -8.23 -20.56
CA GLY A 125 -0.60 -9.16 -20.54
C GLY A 125 -1.56 -8.93 -21.68
N PHE A 126 -2.33 -9.98 -21.96
CA PHE A 126 -3.33 -10.01 -23.00
C PHE A 126 -4.69 -10.32 -22.39
N PHE A 127 -5.70 -9.55 -22.75
CA PHE A 127 -7.09 -9.83 -22.37
C PHE A 127 -7.69 -10.78 -23.40
N LEU A 128 -8.14 -11.96 -22.94
CA LEU A 128 -8.84 -12.91 -23.80
C LEU A 128 -10.31 -12.48 -23.97
N PRO A 129 -10.91 -12.75 -25.15
CA PRO A 129 -12.34 -12.54 -25.39
C PRO A 129 -13.24 -13.44 -24.54
#